data_AF-A0A1I1N9V9-F1
#
_entry.id   AF-A0A1I1N9V9-F1
#
_cell.length_a   1.000
_cell.length_b   1.000
_cell.length_c   1.000
_cell.angle_alpha   90.00
_cell.angle_beta   90.00
_cell.angle_gamma   90.00
#
_symmetry.space_group_name_H-M   'P 1'
#
loop_
_entity.id
_entity.type
_entity.pdbx_description
1 polymer ?
#
loop_
_entity_poly.entity_id
_entity_poly.type
_entity_poly.pdbx_seq_one_letter_code
_entity_poly.pdbx_strand_id
1 'polypeptide(L)'
;MSNLDFSKIASKVLTQQLETQIKEYKVFYKTHLRNVKDRQLVLSQLDNLCIRFQKISQKIDFLSDPERYKLEEETEKLLKKYFNNDIFELYNKKIPTPEAKRKIPNPENKFWLTVLDSVYQAVEVTAEQVKQELVYKTDFVTFLNNCLLYFGLHPNILKRDNTIYKRYNCVLEHHFKSPKIKQTESKILLKKEILQAEFLTPYEKKLPIRINGKLIPFEDIYQIKITSTILQDDEIELFAAKNKFTWTDNSKDYVAFINNCHDETEQLHNNPYLIGQDKERFRNHNTFFVHPTRILELQKIKNNKFDLIKLIQLCEELNNASSSKNPFSLTFLARAIIDHTPPIFGFSNFSEVANNYSGGTRSFKKSMQNLDNSLRNIADNNIHSQVRKKEVLPTTTQVDFTQELDLLLSEIVRILE
;
A
#
# COMPACT_ATOMS: atom_id res chain seq x y z
N MET A 1 -33.04 27.82 19.56
CA MET A 1 -32.85 26.45 19.04
C MET A 1 -31.44 26.38 18.47
N SER A 2 -30.55 25.60 19.09
CA SER A 2 -29.17 25.43 18.62
C SER A 2 -29.20 24.74 17.25
N ASN A 3 -28.48 25.29 16.27
CA ASN A 3 -28.30 24.65 14.98
C ASN A 3 -27.59 23.30 15.20
N LEU A 4 -28.34 22.20 15.08
CA LEU A 4 -27.77 20.86 15.01
C LEU A 4 -26.86 20.82 13.78
N ASP A 5 -25.58 20.61 14.01
CA ASP A 5 -24.60 20.47 12.94
C ASP A 5 -24.71 19.07 12.32
N PHE A 6 -25.60 18.93 11.34
CA PHE A 6 -25.87 17.68 10.62
C PHE A 6 -24.59 17.05 10.03
N SER A 7 -23.56 17.86 9.73
CA SER A 7 -22.28 17.36 9.21
C SER A 7 -21.55 16.49 10.23
N LYS A 8 -21.56 16.87 11.52
CA LYS A 8 -20.96 16.09 12.62
C LYS A 8 -21.70 14.78 12.86
N ILE A 9 -23.03 14.79 12.71
CA ILE A 9 -23.85 13.59 12.86
C ILE A 9 -23.56 12.60 11.73
N ALA A 10 -23.55 13.07 10.47
CA ALA A 10 -23.24 12.23 9.32
C ALA A 10 -21.82 11.62 9.41
N SER A 11 -20.82 12.42 9.78
CA SER A 11 -19.44 11.95 9.99
C SER A 11 -19.35 10.89 11.10
N LYS A 12 -20.08 11.08 12.20
CA LYS A 12 -20.13 10.09 13.30
C LYS A 12 -20.77 8.77 12.85
N VAL A 13 -21.86 8.82 12.09
CA VAL A 13 -22.54 7.62 11.57
C VAL A 13 -21.63 6.85 10.61
N LEU A 14 -20.97 7.55 9.67
CA LEU A 14 -20.03 6.93 8.74
C LEU A 14 -18.83 6.29 9.47
N THR A 15 -18.28 6.98 10.48
CA THR A 15 -17.19 6.45 11.30
C THR A 15 -17.63 5.19 12.05
N GLN A 16 -18.83 5.20 12.63
CA GLN A 16 -19.37 4.04 13.33
C GLN A 16 -19.59 2.84 12.40
N GLN A 17 -20.14 3.08 11.20
CA GLN A 17 -20.31 2.03 10.20
C GLN A 17 -18.95 1.44 9.76
N LEU A 18 -17.95 2.30 9.57
CA LEU A 18 -16.60 1.88 9.22
C LEU A 18 -15.96 1.01 10.32
N GLU A 19 -16.06 1.43 11.59
CA GLU A 19 -15.52 0.66 12.72
C GLU A 19 -16.23 -0.70 12.88
N THR A 20 -17.54 -0.77 12.62
CA THR A 20 -18.27 -2.05 12.60
C THR A 20 -17.70 -2.99 11.55
N GLN A 21 -17.48 -2.51 10.32
CA GLN A 21 -16.88 -3.31 9.24
C GLN A 21 -15.46 -3.77 9.58
N ILE A 22 -14.63 -2.88 10.13
CA ILE A 22 -13.27 -3.23 10.57
C ILE A 22 -13.32 -4.31 11.64
N LYS A 23 -14.23 -4.19 12.61
CA LYS A 23 -14.39 -5.18 13.69
C LYS A 23 -14.83 -6.54 13.13
N GLU A 24 -15.85 -6.57 12.29
CA GLU A 24 -16.34 -7.81 11.66
C GLU A 24 -15.25 -8.50 10.85
N TYR A 25 -14.45 -7.74 10.09
CA TYR A 25 -13.31 -8.23 9.33
C TYR A 25 -12.24 -8.90 10.21
N LYS A 26 -11.88 -8.25 11.33
CA LYS A 26 -10.93 -8.80 12.31
C LYS A 26 -11.45 -10.08 12.94
N VAL A 27 -12.73 -10.09 13.35
CA VAL A 27 -13.38 -11.25 13.95
C VAL A 27 -13.40 -12.40 12.94
N PHE A 28 -13.80 -12.14 11.69
CA PHE A 28 -13.82 -13.14 10.63
C PHE A 28 -12.44 -13.78 10.43
N TYR A 29 -11.38 -12.96 10.33
CA TYR A 29 -10.02 -13.47 10.19
C TYR A 29 -9.59 -14.34 11.39
N LYS A 30 -9.81 -13.84 12.62
CA LYS A 30 -9.42 -14.56 13.84
C LYS A 30 -10.14 -15.90 13.97
N THR A 31 -11.42 -15.95 13.62
CA THR A 31 -12.26 -17.16 13.72
C THR A 31 -11.93 -18.17 12.62
N HIS A 32 -11.85 -17.73 11.36
CA HIS A 32 -11.84 -18.68 10.23
C HIS A 32 -10.47 -18.85 9.57
N LEU A 33 -9.59 -17.84 9.61
CA LEU A 33 -8.44 -17.77 8.71
C LEU A 33 -7.07 -17.81 9.41
N ARG A 34 -7.02 -17.52 10.72
CA ARG A 34 -5.77 -17.42 11.48
C ARG A 34 -4.90 -18.68 11.40
N ASN A 35 -5.52 -19.85 11.31
CA ASN A 35 -4.84 -21.16 11.38
C ASN A 35 -4.59 -21.82 10.02
N VAL A 36 -4.76 -21.10 8.91
CA VAL A 36 -4.52 -21.64 7.56
C VAL A 36 -3.05 -22.05 7.41
N LYS A 37 -2.82 -23.34 7.14
CA LYS A 37 -1.49 -23.91 6.85
C LYS A 37 -1.04 -23.50 5.45
N ASP A 38 0.28 -23.44 5.24
CA ASP A 38 0.90 -23.13 3.93
C ASP A 38 0.33 -21.88 3.25
N ARG A 39 0.15 -20.83 4.04
CA ARG A 39 -0.52 -19.58 3.63
C ARG A 39 -0.07 -19.01 2.29
N GLN A 40 1.22 -19.05 1.96
CA GLN A 40 1.73 -18.54 0.69
C GLN A 40 1.15 -19.30 -0.51
N LEU A 41 1.02 -20.62 -0.40
CA LEU A 41 0.38 -21.45 -1.41
C LEU A 41 -1.11 -21.09 -1.55
N VAL A 42 -1.82 -20.99 -0.42
CA VAL A 42 -3.25 -20.64 -0.42
C VAL A 42 -3.50 -19.26 -1.03
N LEU A 43 -2.67 -18.26 -0.68
CA LEU A 43 -2.74 -16.92 -1.28
C LEU A 43 -2.53 -16.96 -2.79
N SER A 44 -1.51 -17.66 -3.28
CA SER A 44 -1.25 -17.78 -4.71
C SER A 44 -2.42 -18.43 -5.46
N GLN A 45 -3.06 -19.43 -4.87
CA GLN A 45 -4.22 -20.08 -5.48
C GLN A 45 -5.46 -19.18 -5.45
N LEU A 46 -5.73 -18.48 -4.36
CA LEU A 46 -6.84 -17.52 -4.27
C LEU A 46 -6.66 -16.35 -5.24
N ASP A 47 -5.44 -15.83 -5.39
CA ASP A 47 -5.14 -14.75 -6.34
C ASP A 47 -5.43 -15.17 -7.78
N ASN A 48 -5.02 -16.38 -8.17
CA ASN A 48 -5.36 -16.96 -9.47
C ASN A 48 -6.89 -17.07 -9.68
N LEU A 49 -7.61 -17.56 -8.66
CA LEU A 49 -9.08 -17.62 -8.71
C LEU A 49 -9.70 -16.23 -8.86
N CYS A 50 -9.22 -15.22 -8.12
CA CYS A 50 -9.70 -13.84 -8.24
C CYS A 50 -9.58 -13.32 -9.68
N ILE A 51 -8.40 -13.47 -10.30
CA ILE A 51 -8.16 -13.05 -11.68
C ILE A 51 -9.11 -13.75 -12.65
N ARG A 52 -9.38 -15.04 -12.45
CA ARG A 52 -10.28 -15.82 -13.32
C ARG A 52 -11.74 -15.43 -13.14
N PHE A 53 -12.20 -15.24 -11.91
CA PHE A 53 -13.56 -14.75 -11.63
C PHE A 53 -13.78 -13.37 -12.27
N GLN A 54 -12.81 -12.45 -12.16
CA GLN A 54 -12.86 -11.14 -12.80
C GLN A 54 -12.94 -11.21 -14.33
N LYS A 55 -12.23 -12.16 -14.95
CA LYS A 55 -12.32 -12.38 -16.40
C LYS A 55 -13.68 -12.91 -16.83
N ILE A 56 -14.26 -13.85 -16.06
CA ILE A 56 -15.58 -14.42 -16.36
C ILE A 56 -16.66 -13.35 -16.18
N SER A 57 -16.61 -12.56 -15.10
CA SER A 57 -17.62 -11.53 -14.81
C SER A 57 -17.68 -10.40 -15.85
N GLN A 58 -16.68 -10.30 -16.74
CA GLN A 58 -16.66 -9.34 -17.86
C GLN A 58 -17.29 -9.90 -19.15
N LYS A 59 -17.47 -11.22 -19.30
CA LYS A 59 -18.11 -11.83 -20.49
C LYS A 59 -19.63 -11.65 -20.41
N ILE A 60 -20.35 -11.54 -21.54
CA ILE A 60 -21.79 -11.19 -21.54
C ILE A 60 -22.71 -12.41 -21.39
N ASP A 61 -22.27 -13.61 -21.80
CA ASP A 61 -23.13 -14.81 -21.89
C ASP A 61 -22.88 -15.79 -20.72
N PHE A 62 -23.67 -15.67 -19.64
CA PHE A 62 -23.43 -16.38 -18.38
C PHE A 62 -24.22 -17.68 -18.17
N LEU A 63 -25.30 -17.89 -18.93
CA LEU A 63 -26.25 -18.98 -18.65
C LEU A 63 -25.73 -20.38 -18.99
N SER A 64 -24.64 -20.49 -19.75
CA SER A 64 -24.12 -21.80 -20.20
C SER A 64 -22.60 -21.91 -20.25
N ASP A 65 -21.86 -21.01 -19.58
CA ASP A 65 -20.38 -21.00 -19.64
C ASP A 65 -19.79 -22.23 -18.89
N PRO A 66 -19.20 -23.23 -19.59
CA PRO A 66 -18.58 -24.38 -18.94
C PRO A 66 -17.37 -23.99 -18.08
N GLU A 67 -16.70 -22.87 -18.39
CA GLU A 67 -15.57 -22.37 -17.60
C GLU A 67 -16.02 -21.92 -16.22
N ARG A 68 -17.24 -21.37 -16.10
CA ARG A 68 -17.82 -20.98 -14.81
C ARG A 68 -17.95 -22.19 -13.88
N TYR A 69 -18.60 -23.26 -14.33
CA TYR A 69 -18.80 -24.45 -13.49
C TYR A 69 -17.49 -25.09 -13.07
N LYS A 70 -16.51 -25.13 -13.98
CA LYS A 70 -15.15 -25.60 -13.68
C LYS A 70 -14.46 -24.72 -12.62
N LEU A 71 -14.58 -23.40 -12.74
CA LEU A 71 -14.02 -22.45 -11.77
C LEU A 71 -14.67 -22.59 -10.39
N GLU A 72 -15.99 -22.77 -10.35
CA GLU A 72 -16.72 -23.02 -9.11
C GLU A 72 -16.26 -24.33 -8.45
N GLU A 73 -16.18 -25.43 -9.21
CA GLU A 73 -15.69 -26.72 -8.71
C GLU A 73 -14.26 -26.65 -8.15
N GLU A 74 -13.36 -25.96 -8.86
CA GLU A 74 -11.98 -25.73 -8.42
C GLU A 74 -11.94 -24.90 -7.12
N THR A 75 -12.79 -23.87 -7.03
CA THR A 75 -12.92 -23.04 -5.82
C THR A 75 -13.42 -23.87 -4.65
N GLU A 76 -14.45 -24.70 -4.84
CA GLU A 76 -14.96 -25.59 -3.80
C GLU A 76 -13.90 -26.58 -3.30
N LYS A 77 -13.13 -27.18 -4.22
CA LYS A 77 -12.03 -28.09 -3.87
C LYS A 77 -10.98 -27.38 -3.02
N LEU A 78 -10.63 -26.14 -3.38
CA LEU A 78 -9.69 -25.32 -2.61
C LEU A 78 -10.25 -24.99 -1.21
N LEU A 79 -11.50 -24.55 -1.14
CA LEU A 79 -12.15 -24.19 0.13
C LEU A 79 -12.22 -25.39 1.09
N LYS A 80 -12.69 -26.55 0.61
CA LYS A 80 -12.74 -27.78 1.41
C LYS A 80 -11.37 -28.28 1.86
N LYS A 81 -10.32 -28.02 1.07
CA LYS A 81 -8.96 -28.49 1.36
C LYS A 81 -8.27 -27.66 2.45
N TYR A 82 -8.42 -26.33 2.43
CA TYR A 82 -7.61 -25.43 3.27
C TYR A 82 -8.40 -24.65 4.32
N PHE A 83 -9.73 -24.63 4.25
CA PHE A 83 -10.58 -23.85 5.14
C PHE A 83 -11.56 -24.75 5.89
N ASN A 84 -12.14 -24.20 6.97
CA ASN A 84 -13.17 -24.92 7.71
C ASN A 84 -14.50 -24.98 6.93
N ASN A 85 -15.40 -25.86 7.35
CA ASN A 85 -16.68 -26.07 6.69
C ASN A 85 -17.54 -24.79 6.64
N ASP A 86 -17.45 -23.93 7.66
CA ASP A 86 -18.18 -22.67 7.70
C ASP A 86 -17.85 -21.75 6.51
N ILE A 87 -16.57 -21.66 6.10
CA ILE A 87 -16.18 -20.89 4.91
C ILE A 87 -16.79 -21.46 3.64
N PHE A 88 -16.84 -22.78 3.54
CA PHE A 88 -17.47 -23.46 2.41
C PHE A 88 -18.99 -23.22 2.37
N GLU A 89 -19.66 -23.25 3.52
CA GLU A 89 -21.09 -22.95 3.63
C GLU A 89 -21.40 -21.49 3.29
N LEU A 90 -20.56 -20.55 3.72
CA LEU A 90 -20.68 -19.14 3.34
C LEU A 90 -20.54 -18.95 1.83
N TYR A 91 -19.54 -19.57 1.20
CA TYR A 91 -19.35 -19.50 -0.25
C TYR A 91 -20.58 -20.00 -1.03
N ASN A 92 -21.24 -21.05 -0.54
CA ASN A 92 -22.42 -21.66 -1.16
C ASN A 92 -23.76 -21.13 -0.61
N LYS A 93 -23.74 -19.98 0.05
CA LYS A 93 -24.96 -19.33 0.54
C LYS A 93 -25.91 -19.02 -0.62
N LYS A 94 -27.17 -19.46 -0.50
CA LYS A 94 -28.22 -19.13 -1.48
C LYS A 94 -28.50 -17.63 -1.49
N ILE A 95 -28.39 -17.01 -2.66
CA ILE A 95 -28.76 -15.61 -2.90
C ILE A 95 -30.27 -15.51 -3.13
N PRO A 96 -30.96 -14.52 -2.51
CA PRO A 96 -32.39 -14.31 -2.72
C PRO A 96 -32.74 -14.18 -4.21
N THR A 97 -33.83 -14.80 -4.63
CA THR A 97 -34.33 -14.65 -6.00
C THR A 97 -34.76 -13.20 -6.22
N PRO A 98 -34.28 -12.53 -7.29
CA PRO A 98 -34.68 -11.16 -7.58
C PRO A 98 -36.19 -11.09 -7.89
N GLU A 99 -36.85 -10.05 -7.41
CA GLU A 99 -38.25 -9.81 -7.73
C GLU A 99 -38.40 -9.54 -9.23
N ALA A 100 -39.34 -10.22 -9.88
CA ALA A 100 -39.64 -9.98 -11.28
C ALA A 100 -40.09 -8.52 -11.48
N LYS A 101 -39.45 -7.82 -12.42
CA LYS A 101 -39.85 -6.46 -12.80
C LYS A 101 -41.15 -6.53 -13.60
N ARG A 102 -42.28 -6.66 -12.90
CA ARG A 102 -43.60 -6.75 -13.54
C ARG A 102 -43.85 -5.49 -14.39
N LYS A 103 -43.89 -5.66 -15.70
CA LYS A 103 -44.69 -4.78 -16.56
C LYS A 103 -46.08 -5.40 -16.63
N ILE A 104 -47.11 -4.64 -16.29
CA ILE A 104 -48.51 -5.11 -16.39
C ILE A 104 -48.76 -5.38 -17.88
N PRO A 105 -49.02 -6.64 -18.30
CA PRO A 105 -49.32 -6.93 -19.70
C PRO A 105 -50.66 -6.29 -20.07
N ASN A 106 -50.74 -5.73 -21.27
CA ASN A 106 -51.97 -5.14 -21.80
C ASN A 106 -53.06 -6.23 -21.93
N PRO A 107 -54.24 -6.10 -21.28
CA PRO A 107 -55.23 -7.17 -21.12
C PRO A 107 -55.85 -7.72 -22.41
N GLU A 108 -55.62 -7.12 -23.57
CA GLU A 108 -56.22 -7.55 -24.84
C GLU A 108 -55.45 -8.67 -25.57
N ASN A 109 -54.31 -9.12 -25.05
CA ASN A 109 -53.42 -10.03 -25.78
C ASN A 109 -53.66 -11.52 -25.53
N LYS A 110 -53.70 -12.27 -26.64
CA LYS A 110 -53.86 -13.73 -26.79
C LYS A 110 -53.03 -14.52 -25.76
N PHE A 111 -53.63 -15.57 -25.18
CA PHE A 111 -53.03 -16.55 -24.25
C PHE A 111 -51.54 -16.86 -24.48
N TRP A 112 -51.13 -17.05 -25.75
CA TRP A 112 -49.75 -17.33 -26.13
C TRP A 112 -48.75 -16.23 -25.75
N LEU A 113 -49.15 -14.95 -25.79
CA LEU A 113 -48.29 -13.84 -25.38
C LEU A 113 -48.07 -13.80 -23.87
N THR A 114 -49.08 -14.17 -23.08
CA THR A 114 -48.96 -14.32 -21.62
C THR A 114 -48.00 -15.44 -21.24
N VAL A 115 -48.05 -16.57 -21.95
CA VAL A 115 -47.12 -17.69 -21.75
C VAL A 115 -45.69 -17.28 -22.11
N LEU A 116 -45.49 -16.67 -23.29
CA LEU A 116 -44.17 -16.20 -23.72
C LEU A 116 -43.59 -15.13 -22.77
N ASP A 117 -44.40 -14.20 -22.31
CA ASP A 117 -43.98 -13.19 -21.32
C ASP A 117 -43.61 -13.84 -19.99
N SER A 118 -44.39 -14.81 -19.51
CA SER A 118 -44.08 -15.55 -18.28
C SER A 118 -42.76 -16.33 -18.38
N VAL A 119 -42.50 -16.96 -19.53
CA VAL A 119 -41.22 -17.66 -19.78
C VAL A 119 -40.08 -16.66 -19.87
N TYR A 120 -40.25 -15.55 -20.58
CA TYR A 120 -39.25 -14.49 -20.68
C TYR A 120 -38.88 -13.93 -19.30
N GLN A 121 -39.88 -13.62 -18.46
CA GLN A 121 -39.67 -13.15 -17.09
C GLN A 121 -38.94 -14.19 -16.24
N ALA A 122 -39.29 -15.48 -16.36
CA ALA A 122 -38.59 -16.55 -15.64
C ALA A 122 -37.12 -16.66 -16.07
N VAL A 123 -36.82 -16.51 -17.36
CA VAL A 123 -35.45 -16.50 -17.89
C VAL A 123 -34.69 -15.27 -17.38
N GLU A 124 -35.29 -14.07 -17.42
CA GLU A 124 -34.67 -12.82 -16.94
C GLU A 124 -34.35 -12.89 -15.44
N VAL A 125 -35.30 -13.36 -14.62
CA VAL A 125 -35.09 -13.56 -13.17
C VAL A 125 -33.97 -14.56 -12.90
N THR A 126 -33.94 -15.67 -13.64
CA THR A 126 -32.89 -16.70 -13.52
C THR A 126 -31.51 -16.13 -13.90
N ALA A 127 -31.44 -15.38 -14.99
CA ALA A 127 -30.19 -14.74 -15.45
C ALA A 127 -29.67 -13.72 -14.43
N GLU A 128 -30.55 -12.89 -13.88
CA GLU A 128 -30.17 -11.91 -12.85
C GLU A 128 -29.75 -12.61 -11.54
N GLN A 129 -30.42 -13.69 -11.15
CA GLN A 129 -30.02 -14.49 -9.98
C GLN A 129 -28.62 -15.08 -10.15
N VAL A 130 -28.36 -15.68 -11.31
CA VAL A 130 -27.03 -16.21 -11.68
C VAL A 130 -25.96 -15.13 -11.62
N LYS A 131 -26.27 -13.94 -12.15
CA LYS A 131 -25.35 -12.80 -12.12
C LYS A 131 -25.05 -12.36 -10.68
N GLN A 132 -26.06 -12.23 -9.83
CA GLN A 132 -25.87 -11.88 -8.43
C GLN A 132 -25.06 -12.92 -7.66
N GLU A 133 -25.28 -14.21 -7.95
CA GLU A 133 -24.50 -15.32 -7.38
C GLU A 133 -23.02 -15.23 -7.79
N LEU A 134 -22.74 -14.97 -9.07
CA LEU A 134 -21.37 -14.84 -9.58
C LEU A 134 -20.65 -13.63 -8.95
N VAL A 135 -21.33 -12.49 -8.85
CA VAL A 135 -20.79 -11.30 -8.18
C VAL A 135 -20.48 -11.62 -6.72
N TYR A 136 -21.42 -12.24 -6.00
CA TYR A 136 -21.22 -12.64 -4.61
C TYR A 136 -20.00 -13.56 -4.44
N LYS A 137 -19.89 -14.62 -5.26
CA LYS A 137 -18.78 -15.58 -5.22
C LYS A 137 -17.45 -14.88 -5.52
N THR A 138 -17.42 -13.99 -6.51
CA THR A 138 -16.24 -13.19 -6.87
C THR A 138 -15.80 -12.30 -5.70
N ASP A 139 -16.74 -11.58 -5.11
CA ASP A 139 -16.50 -10.69 -3.97
C ASP A 139 -16.05 -11.49 -2.74
N PHE A 140 -16.63 -12.65 -2.50
CA PHE A 140 -16.27 -13.52 -1.38
C PHE A 140 -14.85 -14.08 -1.51
N VAL A 141 -14.47 -14.60 -2.69
CA VAL A 141 -13.10 -15.08 -2.93
C VAL A 141 -12.08 -13.94 -2.81
N THR A 142 -12.42 -12.76 -3.35
CA THR A 142 -11.61 -11.54 -3.22
C THR A 142 -11.47 -11.12 -1.76
N PHE A 143 -12.56 -11.19 -0.99
CA PHE A 143 -12.58 -10.91 0.44
C PHE A 143 -11.68 -11.89 1.22
N LEU A 144 -11.76 -13.20 0.96
CA LEU A 144 -10.87 -14.20 1.56
C LEU A 144 -9.41 -13.91 1.25
N ASN A 145 -9.10 -13.62 -0.02
CA ASN A 145 -7.75 -13.30 -0.46
C ASN A 145 -7.21 -12.07 0.28
N ASN A 146 -7.99 -10.99 0.36
CA ASN A 146 -7.60 -9.79 1.07
C ASN A 146 -7.44 -10.03 2.58
N CYS A 147 -8.39 -10.72 3.21
CA CYS A 147 -8.33 -11.04 4.64
C CYS A 147 -7.06 -11.82 4.98
N LEU A 148 -6.72 -12.82 4.16
CA LEU A 148 -5.45 -13.51 4.28
C LEU A 148 -4.30 -12.56 3.94
N LEU A 149 -4.26 -11.84 2.83
CA LEU A 149 -3.11 -11.00 2.47
C LEU A 149 -2.72 -10.01 3.58
N TYR A 150 -3.72 -9.41 4.22
CA TYR A 150 -3.53 -8.38 5.24
C TYR A 150 -3.53 -8.89 6.69
N PHE A 151 -3.52 -10.21 6.94
CA PHE A 151 -3.57 -10.77 8.29
C PHE A 151 -4.81 -10.29 9.09
N GLY A 152 -5.94 -10.05 8.42
CA GLY A 152 -7.13 -9.50 9.05
C GLY A 152 -7.06 -8.00 9.37
N LEU A 153 -6.02 -7.29 8.94
CA LEU A 153 -6.01 -5.83 8.97
C LEU A 153 -6.87 -5.29 7.84
N HIS A 154 -8.00 -4.68 8.19
CA HIS A 154 -8.91 -4.10 7.21
C HIS A 154 -8.23 -2.91 6.48
N PRO A 155 -8.25 -2.85 5.14
CA PRO A 155 -7.61 -1.76 4.36
C PRO A 155 -8.06 -0.34 4.74
N ASN A 156 -9.35 -0.18 5.06
CA ASN A 156 -9.91 1.09 5.53
C ASN A 156 -9.38 1.59 6.88
N ILE A 157 -8.54 0.86 7.62
CA ILE A 157 -7.87 1.41 8.82
C ILE A 157 -7.11 2.70 8.45
N LEU A 158 -6.49 2.74 7.26
CA LEU A 158 -5.79 3.92 6.73
C LEU A 158 -6.70 5.13 6.44
N LYS A 159 -8.02 4.94 6.45
CA LYS A 159 -9.02 6.01 6.25
C LYS A 159 -9.53 6.58 7.57
N ARG A 160 -9.06 6.08 8.72
CA ARG A 160 -9.41 6.65 10.03
C ARG A 160 -8.95 8.09 10.13
N ASP A 161 -9.71 8.88 10.86
CA ASP A 161 -9.34 10.26 11.14
C ASP A 161 -8.11 10.30 12.06
N ASN A 162 -7.00 10.82 11.51
CA ASN A 162 -5.76 11.01 12.25
C ASN A 162 -5.93 11.90 13.48
N THR A 163 -6.88 12.83 13.50
CA THR A 163 -7.09 13.68 14.68
C THR A 163 -7.65 12.91 15.87
N ILE A 164 -8.34 11.79 15.62
CA ILE A 164 -9.00 10.96 16.63
C ILE A 164 -8.14 9.76 17.01
N TYR A 165 -7.62 9.04 16.02
CA TYR A 165 -6.99 7.74 16.23
C TYR A 165 -5.47 7.77 16.28
N LYS A 166 -4.83 8.88 15.88
CA LYS A 166 -3.37 8.96 15.86
C LYS A 166 -2.81 8.92 17.27
N ARG A 167 -1.91 7.98 17.48
CA ARG A 167 -1.15 7.77 18.71
C ARG A 167 0.33 7.74 18.36
N TYR A 168 1.16 8.13 19.31
CA TYR A 168 2.59 8.27 19.10
C TYR A 168 3.36 7.22 19.87
N ASN A 169 4.49 6.83 19.32
CA ASN A 169 5.44 5.96 19.97
C ASN A 169 6.80 6.66 20.02
N CYS A 170 7.52 6.46 21.10
CA CYS A 170 8.82 7.03 21.34
C CYS A 170 9.80 5.90 21.66
N VAL A 171 10.94 5.89 20.96
CA VAL A 171 12.14 5.13 21.32
C VAL A 171 13.20 6.14 21.73
N LEU A 172 13.81 5.90 22.88
CA LEU A 172 14.90 6.69 23.41
C LEU A 172 16.11 5.78 23.59
N GLU A 173 17.18 6.09 22.89
CA GLU A 173 18.46 5.39 22.98
C GLU A 173 19.44 6.23 23.78
N HIS A 174 20.13 5.60 24.74
CA HIS A 174 20.96 6.32 25.70
C HIS A 174 22.12 5.47 26.25
N HIS A 175 23.04 6.14 26.94
CA HIS A 175 24.19 5.54 27.62
C HIS A 175 24.13 5.62 29.15
N PHE A 176 22.99 6.08 29.70
CA PHE A 176 22.80 6.20 31.15
C PHE A 176 23.17 4.91 31.91
N LYS A 177 23.98 5.07 32.96
CA LYS A 177 24.61 4.02 33.80
C LYS A 177 25.66 3.14 33.11
N SER A 178 25.82 3.18 31.79
CA SER A 178 26.86 2.42 31.10
C SER A 178 27.32 3.13 29.82
N PRO A 179 28.42 3.91 29.86
CA PRO A 179 28.90 4.67 28.71
C PRO A 179 29.29 3.80 27.51
N LYS A 180 29.53 2.51 27.71
CA LYS A 180 29.93 1.57 26.65
C LYS A 180 28.78 0.77 26.06
N ILE A 181 27.61 0.75 26.71
CA ILE A 181 26.48 -0.07 26.31
C ILE A 181 25.31 0.84 25.97
N LYS A 182 24.92 0.82 24.70
CA LYS A 182 23.71 1.48 24.24
C LYS A 182 22.49 0.76 24.84
N GLN A 183 21.64 1.51 25.52
CA GLN A 183 20.36 1.03 26.06
C GLN A 183 19.22 1.64 25.25
N THR A 184 18.12 0.91 25.15
CA THR A 184 16.93 1.34 24.41
C THR A 184 15.73 1.26 25.33
N GLU A 185 15.06 2.40 25.49
CA GLU A 185 13.81 2.52 26.22
C GLU A 185 12.71 2.91 25.26
N SER A 186 11.50 2.39 25.46
CA SER A 186 10.37 2.69 24.58
C SER A 186 9.09 2.94 25.35
N LYS A 187 8.27 3.85 24.83
CA LYS A 187 6.89 4.09 25.29
C LYS A 187 5.98 4.23 24.06
N ILE A 188 4.88 3.49 24.04
CA ILE A 188 4.01 3.37 22.86
C ILE A 188 2.61 3.94 23.12
N LEU A 189 1.85 4.17 22.05
CA LEU A 189 0.43 4.51 22.07
C LEU A 189 0.10 5.77 22.90
N LEU A 190 1.03 6.72 22.93
CA LEU A 190 0.91 7.99 23.63
C LEU A 190 -0.07 8.92 22.90
N LYS A 191 -0.86 9.68 23.67
CA LYS A 191 -1.52 10.88 23.15
C LYS A 191 -0.51 11.97 22.88
N LYS A 192 -0.83 12.89 21.95
CA LYS A 192 0.08 13.98 21.57
C LYS A 192 0.50 14.84 22.76
N GLU A 193 -0.44 15.12 23.67
CA GLU A 193 -0.21 15.96 24.84
C GLU A 193 0.78 15.30 25.81
N ILE A 194 0.68 13.98 25.98
CA ILE A 194 1.59 13.20 26.84
C ILE A 194 2.98 13.14 26.20
N LEU A 195 3.07 12.86 24.90
CA LEU A 195 4.33 12.91 24.17
C LEU A 195 5.00 14.29 24.32
N GLN A 196 4.24 15.36 24.15
CA GLN A 196 4.74 16.73 24.26
C GLN A 196 5.26 17.02 25.67
N ALA A 197 4.49 16.68 26.70
CA ALA A 197 4.82 17.01 28.08
C ALA A 197 5.95 16.15 28.65
N GLU A 198 5.98 14.86 28.35
CA GLU A 198 6.94 13.92 28.95
C GLU A 198 8.25 13.77 28.16
N PHE A 199 8.23 14.01 26.85
CA PHE A 199 9.40 13.77 25.99
C PHE A 199 9.88 15.03 25.29
N LEU A 200 9.03 15.64 24.45
CA LEU A 200 9.47 16.74 23.58
C LEU A 200 9.88 17.98 24.37
N THR A 201 9.02 18.46 25.28
CA THR A 201 9.29 19.67 26.06
C THR A 201 10.53 19.52 26.97
N PRO A 202 10.70 18.41 27.73
CA PRO A 202 11.92 18.18 28.48
C PRO A 202 13.17 18.11 27.59
N TYR A 203 13.08 17.41 26.44
CA TYR A 203 14.21 17.29 25.52
C TYR A 203 14.62 18.65 24.93
N GLU A 204 13.66 19.45 24.46
CA GLU A 204 13.88 20.81 23.95
C GLU A 204 14.53 21.72 24.99
N LYS A 205 14.13 21.56 26.26
CA LYS A 205 14.68 22.30 27.41
C LYS A 205 15.97 21.68 27.97
N LYS A 206 16.50 20.62 27.37
CA LYS A 206 17.68 19.88 27.82
C LYS A 206 17.57 19.36 29.26
N LEU A 207 16.37 18.96 29.66
CA LEU A 207 16.06 18.40 30.97
C LEU A 207 16.11 16.87 30.94
N PRO A 208 16.34 16.20 32.09
CA PRO A 208 16.25 14.75 32.17
C PRO A 208 14.86 14.23 31.77
N ILE A 209 14.82 13.11 31.05
CA ILE A 209 13.58 12.47 30.59
C ILE A 209 13.22 11.28 31.47
N ARG A 210 11.96 11.21 31.90
CA ARG A 210 11.44 10.08 32.67
C ARG A 210 10.79 9.05 31.75
N ILE A 211 11.34 7.83 31.71
CA ILE A 211 10.79 6.71 30.93
C ILE A 211 10.94 5.40 31.72
N ASN A 212 9.88 4.59 31.77
CA ASN A 212 9.87 3.29 32.47
C ASN A 212 10.40 3.35 33.92
N GLY A 213 10.11 4.44 34.64
CA GLY A 213 10.56 4.66 36.02
C GLY A 213 12.01 5.15 36.16
N LYS A 214 12.77 5.21 35.06
CA LYS A 214 14.14 5.77 35.02
C LYS A 214 14.08 7.26 34.71
N LEU A 215 14.98 8.04 35.32
CA LEU A 215 15.22 9.45 34.98
C LEU A 215 16.56 9.51 34.24
N ILE A 216 16.51 9.74 32.93
CA ILE A 216 17.66 9.69 32.03
C ILE A 216 18.18 11.13 31.86
N PRO A 217 19.41 11.45 32.28
CA PRO A 217 20.03 12.74 32.05
C PRO A 217 20.11 13.05 30.56
N PHE A 218 19.94 14.32 30.18
CA PHE A 218 19.87 14.71 28.77
C PHE A 218 21.17 14.43 28.03
N GLU A 219 22.31 14.63 28.69
CA GLU A 219 23.65 14.35 28.19
C GLU A 219 23.91 12.87 27.87
N ASP A 220 23.13 11.96 28.45
CA ASP A 220 23.24 10.53 28.18
C ASP A 220 22.34 10.08 27.01
N ILE A 221 21.43 10.94 26.53
CA ILE A 221 20.51 10.62 25.44
C ILE A 221 21.24 10.76 24.11
N TYR A 222 21.33 9.65 23.39
CA TYR A 222 21.97 9.59 22.07
C TYR A 222 20.97 9.92 20.95
N GLN A 223 19.79 9.29 20.99
CA GLN A 223 18.80 9.41 19.94
C GLN A 223 17.39 9.31 20.52
N ILE A 224 16.49 10.13 19.98
CA ILE A 224 15.04 9.96 20.14
C ILE A 224 14.45 9.70 18.76
N LYS A 225 13.65 8.65 18.64
CA LYS A 225 12.85 8.35 17.46
C LYS A 225 11.38 8.41 17.84
N ILE A 226 10.60 9.18 17.08
CA ILE A 226 9.17 9.35 17.27
C ILE A 226 8.45 8.83 16.04
N THR A 227 7.51 7.92 16.27
CA THR A 227 6.66 7.41 15.20
C THR A 227 5.20 7.57 15.58
N SER A 228 4.31 7.45 14.60
CA SER A 228 2.87 7.49 14.81
C SER A 228 2.18 6.26 14.22
N THR A 229 1.01 5.96 14.78
CA THR A 229 0.13 4.87 14.35
C THR A 229 -1.32 5.23 14.59
N ILE A 230 -2.21 4.67 13.77
CA ILE A 230 -3.68 4.77 13.90
C ILE A 230 -4.31 3.42 14.26
N LEU A 231 -3.47 2.40 14.48
CA LEU A 231 -3.92 1.09 14.91
C LEU A 231 -4.55 1.17 16.30
N GLN A 232 -5.57 0.37 16.56
CA GLN A 232 -6.08 0.04 17.90
C GLN A 232 -5.26 -1.10 18.53
N ASP A 233 -5.39 -1.32 19.84
CA ASP A 233 -4.52 -2.24 20.58
C ASP A 233 -4.64 -3.69 20.08
N ASP A 234 -5.86 -4.12 19.75
CA ASP A 234 -6.17 -5.45 19.25
C ASP A 234 -5.74 -5.69 17.78
N GLU A 235 -5.35 -4.62 17.08
CA GLU A 235 -4.84 -4.64 15.71
C GLU A 235 -3.32 -4.78 15.66
N ILE A 236 -2.61 -4.47 16.75
CA ILE A 236 -1.15 -4.51 16.76
C ILE A 236 -0.65 -5.96 16.61
N GLU A 237 -1.34 -6.94 17.18
CA GLU A 237 -1.03 -8.36 16.97
C GLU A 237 -1.10 -8.76 15.48
N LEU A 238 -2.13 -8.28 14.77
CA LEU A 238 -2.32 -8.55 13.34
C LEU A 238 -1.24 -7.84 12.51
N PHE A 239 -0.89 -6.61 12.88
CA PHE A 239 0.19 -5.85 12.30
C PHE A 239 1.56 -6.48 12.53
N ALA A 240 1.78 -7.07 13.71
CA ALA A 240 2.99 -7.80 14.05
C ALA A 240 3.15 -9.06 13.21
N ALA A 241 2.07 -9.84 13.07
CA ALA A 241 2.06 -11.00 12.20
C ALA A 241 2.38 -10.63 10.74
N LYS A 242 1.83 -9.51 10.24
CA LYS A 242 2.10 -9.00 8.90
C LYS A 242 3.57 -8.64 8.68
N ASN A 243 4.17 -7.94 9.65
CA ASN A 243 5.55 -7.46 9.56
C ASN A 243 6.58 -8.41 10.20
N LYS A 244 6.17 -9.64 10.54
CA LYS A 244 7.02 -10.72 11.05
C LYS A 244 7.79 -10.36 12.34
N PHE A 245 7.14 -9.70 13.29
CA PHE A 245 7.68 -9.47 14.64
C PHE A 245 6.75 -10.03 15.73
N THR A 246 7.28 -10.18 16.94
CA THR A 246 6.53 -10.82 18.05
C THR A 246 5.67 -9.81 18.79
N TRP A 247 4.37 -10.09 18.91
CA TRP A 247 3.44 -9.30 19.72
C TRP A 247 2.39 -10.19 20.38
N THR A 248 2.77 -10.78 21.51
CA THR A 248 1.90 -11.62 22.36
C THR A 248 1.86 -11.06 23.77
N ASP A 249 0.97 -11.57 24.61
CA ASP A 249 0.89 -11.14 26.02
C ASP A 249 2.19 -11.41 26.79
N ASN A 250 2.90 -12.48 26.42
CA ASN A 250 4.15 -12.89 27.07
C ASN A 250 5.40 -12.23 26.49
N SER A 251 5.34 -11.72 25.25
CA SER A 251 6.49 -11.16 24.55
C SER A 251 6.07 -10.10 23.54
N LYS A 252 6.52 -8.86 23.74
CA LYS A 252 6.24 -7.73 22.85
C LYS A 252 7.54 -7.11 22.36
N ASP A 253 7.75 -7.15 21.05
CA ASP A 253 8.87 -6.46 20.40
C ASP A 253 8.48 -5.00 20.10
N TYR A 254 8.62 -4.16 21.12
CA TYR A 254 8.31 -2.73 21.03
C TYR A 254 9.16 -2.01 19.98
N VAL A 255 10.44 -2.39 19.85
CA VAL A 255 11.37 -1.74 18.92
C VAL A 255 10.96 -2.06 17.48
N ALA A 256 10.66 -3.32 17.17
CA ALA A 256 10.16 -3.69 15.83
C ALA A 256 8.83 -3.03 15.52
N PHE A 257 7.88 -2.97 16.47
CA PHE A 257 6.61 -2.27 16.28
C PHE A 257 6.83 -0.81 15.90
N ILE A 258 7.67 -0.10 16.65
CA ILE A 258 7.96 1.31 16.43
C ILE A 258 8.66 1.51 15.09
N ASN A 259 9.61 0.65 14.73
CA ASN A 259 10.32 0.74 13.46
C ASN A 259 9.45 0.50 12.21
N ASN A 260 8.30 -0.17 12.37
CA ASN A 260 7.34 -0.37 11.29
C ASN A 260 6.23 0.70 11.26
N CYS A 261 6.18 1.61 12.23
CA CYS A 261 5.22 2.73 12.27
C CYS A 261 5.69 3.92 11.42
N HIS A 262 4.82 4.91 11.19
CA HIS A 262 5.15 6.10 10.40
C HIS A 262 6.12 7.00 11.16
N ASP A 263 7.28 7.31 10.60
CA ASP A 263 8.29 8.15 11.26
C ASP A 263 7.89 9.63 11.21
N GLU A 264 7.83 10.27 12.38
CA GLU A 264 7.52 11.69 12.53
C GLU A 264 8.59 12.44 13.31
N THR A 265 9.76 11.81 13.50
CA THR A 265 10.85 12.35 14.31
C THR A 265 11.19 13.77 13.86
N GLU A 266 11.58 13.96 12.61
CA GLU A 266 11.99 15.27 12.08
C GLU A 266 10.85 16.30 12.03
N GLN A 267 9.60 15.86 11.92
CA GLN A 267 8.45 16.78 11.91
C GLN A 267 8.15 17.36 13.29
N LEU A 268 8.33 16.55 14.33
CA LEU A 268 8.03 16.91 15.72
C LEU A 268 9.26 17.42 16.46
N HIS A 269 10.44 17.00 16.02
CA HIS A 269 11.70 17.26 16.70
C HIS A 269 12.90 17.16 15.74
N ASN A 270 13.51 18.31 15.45
CA ASN A 270 14.81 18.33 14.78
C ASN A 270 15.90 17.89 15.76
N ASN A 271 16.45 16.69 15.60
CA ASN A 271 17.50 16.18 16.48
C ASN A 271 18.77 17.07 16.39
N PRO A 272 19.11 17.81 17.46
CA PRO A 272 20.24 18.74 17.43
C PRO A 272 21.59 18.04 17.44
N TYR A 273 21.65 16.73 17.73
CA TYR A 273 22.89 15.95 17.78
C TYR A 273 23.21 15.19 16.48
N LEU A 274 22.29 15.19 15.50
CA LEU A 274 22.60 14.73 14.14
C LEU A 274 23.39 15.77 13.33
N ILE A 275 23.82 16.89 13.93
CA ILE A 275 24.62 17.92 13.28
C ILE A 275 26.06 17.40 13.09
N GLY A 276 26.32 16.74 11.95
CA GLY A 276 27.67 16.69 11.39
C GLY A 276 28.03 15.41 10.64
N GLN A 277 27.71 14.22 11.17
CA GLN A 277 28.11 12.95 10.53
C GLN A 277 26.92 12.06 10.16
N ASP A 278 25.86 12.08 10.96
CA ASP A 278 24.62 11.35 10.65
C ASP A 278 23.61 12.18 9.84
N LYS A 279 23.81 13.50 9.66
CA LYS A 279 23.03 14.26 8.67
C LYS A 279 23.23 13.74 7.25
N GLU A 280 24.38 13.13 6.92
CA GLU A 280 24.53 12.41 5.64
C GLU A 280 23.91 11.02 5.67
N ARG A 281 23.89 10.32 6.81
CA ARG A 281 23.22 9.00 6.93
C ARG A 281 21.70 9.09 6.98
N PHE A 282 21.12 10.10 7.62
CA PHE A 282 19.68 10.34 7.70
C PHE A 282 19.13 11.15 6.51
N ARG A 283 19.93 12.01 5.86
CA ARG A 283 19.56 12.52 4.53
C ARG A 283 19.61 11.44 3.45
N ASN A 284 20.32 10.33 3.70
CA ASN A 284 20.31 9.15 2.82
C ASN A 284 19.11 8.21 3.03
N HIS A 285 18.12 8.59 3.83
CA HIS A 285 16.77 8.08 3.69
C HIS A 285 15.92 9.06 2.88
N ASN A 286 16.29 9.24 1.61
CA ASN A 286 15.25 9.33 0.59
C ASN A 286 14.51 7.99 0.68
N THR A 287 13.40 7.94 1.42
CA THR A 287 12.63 6.70 1.64
C THR A 287 12.15 6.08 0.33
N PHE A 288 12.19 6.85 -0.75
CA PHE A 288 11.84 6.48 -2.10
C PHE A 288 12.83 7.12 -3.09
N PHE A 289 13.20 6.39 -4.14
CA PHE A 289 14.03 6.92 -5.23
C PHE A 289 13.22 7.91 -6.10
N VAL A 290 11.93 7.64 -6.28
CA VAL A 290 10.94 8.53 -6.87
C VAL A 290 9.94 8.89 -5.79
N HIS A 291 9.75 10.19 -5.55
CA HIS A 291 8.85 10.64 -4.49
C HIS A 291 7.40 10.16 -4.74
N PRO A 292 6.68 9.63 -3.73
CA PRO A 292 5.32 9.11 -3.93
C PRO A 292 4.33 10.12 -4.53
N THR A 293 4.47 11.41 -4.19
CA THR A 293 3.66 12.48 -4.80
C THR A 293 3.80 12.52 -6.31
N ARG A 294 5.01 12.28 -6.84
CA ARG A 294 5.25 12.28 -8.29
C ARG A 294 4.52 11.14 -8.98
N ILE A 295 4.53 9.95 -8.37
CA ILE A 295 3.78 8.79 -8.86
C ILE A 295 2.27 9.08 -8.85
N LEU A 296 1.76 9.72 -7.79
CA LEU A 296 0.34 10.11 -7.70
C LEU A 296 -0.05 11.17 -8.74
N GLU A 297 0.83 12.12 -9.05
CA GLU A 297 0.62 13.09 -10.13
C GLU A 297 0.51 12.37 -11.48
N LEU A 298 1.47 11.49 -11.79
CA LEU A 298 1.45 10.69 -13.02
C LEU A 298 0.18 9.82 -13.14
N GLN A 299 -0.29 9.22 -12.05
CA GLN A 299 -1.52 8.42 -12.02
C GLN A 299 -2.79 9.24 -12.28
N LYS A 300 -2.79 10.55 -11.99
CA LYS A 300 -3.97 11.42 -12.18
C LYS A 300 -4.11 11.95 -13.60
N ILE A 301 -3.03 11.94 -14.37
CA ILE A 301 -3.00 12.44 -15.74
C ILE A 301 -3.91 11.57 -16.61
N LYS A 302 -4.91 12.20 -17.22
CA LYS A 302 -5.76 11.58 -18.25
C LYS A 302 -5.33 12.12 -19.61
N ASN A 303 -4.52 11.35 -20.33
CA ASN A 303 -4.01 11.75 -21.63
C ASN A 303 -4.43 10.76 -22.72
N ASN A 304 -4.96 11.26 -23.83
CA ASN A 304 -5.43 10.41 -24.94
C ASN A 304 -4.29 9.97 -25.88
N LYS A 305 -3.10 10.58 -25.78
CA LYS A 305 -1.96 10.30 -26.66
C LYS A 305 -0.97 9.32 -26.06
N PHE A 306 -0.80 9.32 -24.73
CA PHE A 306 0.18 8.50 -24.04
C PHE A 306 -0.45 7.74 -22.87
N ASP A 307 -0.19 6.43 -22.84
CA ASP A 307 -0.46 5.57 -21.69
C ASP A 307 0.75 5.55 -20.76
N LEU A 308 0.56 5.98 -19.51
CA LEU A 308 1.62 6.11 -18.51
C LEU A 308 1.76 4.87 -17.61
N ILE A 309 0.95 3.81 -17.79
CA ILE A 309 0.96 2.63 -16.92
C ILE A 309 2.38 2.05 -16.78
N LYS A 310 3.11 1.93 -17.90
CA LYS A 310 4.49 1.40 -17.88
C LYS A 310 5.46 2.32 -17.13
N LEU A 311 5.39 3.64 -17.35
CA LEU A 311 6.24 4.61 -16.66
C LEU A 311 6.00 4.58 -15.14
N ILE A 312 4.73 4.53 -14.73
CA ILE A 312 4.31 4.45 -13.33
C ILE A 312 4.85 3.17 -12.70
N GLN A 313 4.67 2.02 -13.35
CA GLN A 313 5.19 0.73 -12.87
C GLN A 313 6.71 0.76 -12.71
N LEU A 314 7.45 1.34 -13.66
CA LEU A 314 8.91 1.48 -13.56
C LEU A 314 9.33 2.35 -12.36
N CYS A 315 8.59 3.41 -12.05
CA CYS A 315 8.85 4.27 -10.89
C CYS A 315 8.60 3.52 -9.55
N GLU A 316 7.53 2.73 -9.48
CA GLU A 316 7.20 1.92 -8.30
C GLU A 316 8.23 0.80 -8.09
N GLU A 317 8.66 0.13 -9.17
CA GLU A 317 9.73 -0.87 -9.11
C GLU A 317 11.06 -0.24 -8.70
N LEU A 318 11.37 0.98 -9.16
CA LEU A 318 12.59 1.69 -8.78
C LEU A 318 12.60 2.01 -7.28
N ASN A 319 11.44 2.37 -6.72
CA ASN A 319 11.27 2.52 -5.27
C ASN A 319 11.47 1.20 -4.50
N ASN A 320 10.95 0.09 -5.02
CA ASN A 320 11.15 -1.23 -4.42
C ASN A 320 12.62 -1.68 -4.48
N ALA A 321 13.32 -1.39 -5.57
CA ALA A 321 14.75 -1.67 -5.72
C ALA A 321 15.59 -0.82 -4.76
N SER A 322 15.22 0.45 -4.56
CA SER A 322 15.86 1.35 -3.62
C SER A 322 15.72 0.88 -2.17
N SER A 323 14.49 0.55 -1.74
CA SER A 323 14.21 0.07 -0.39
C SER A 323 14.90 -1.26 -0.10
N SER A 324 15.03 -2.12 -1.11
CA SER A 324 15.72 -3.41 -1.03
C SER A 324 17.25 -3.30 -1.16
N LYS A 325 17.80 -2.11 -1.41
CA LYS A 325 19.25 -1.86 -1.63
C LYS A 325 19.82 -2.69 -2.79
N ASN A 326 19.12 -2.71 -3.93
CA ASN A 326 19.52 -3.44 -5.14
C ASN A 326 20.12 -2.48 -6.21
N PRO A 327 21.43 -2.17 -6.18
CA PRO A 327 22.03 -1.12 -7.00
C PRO A 327 22.02 -1.43 -8.51
N PHE A 328 22.12 -2.71 -8.90
CA PHE A 328 21.97 -3.11 -10.30
C PHE A 328 20.56 -2.83 -10.81
N SER A 329 19.54 -3.26 -10.06
CA SER A 329 18.14 -3.01 -10.41
C SER A 329 17.84 -1.52 -10.51
N LEU A 330 18.37 -0.70 -9.59
CA LEU A 330 18.25 0.77 -9.66
C LEU A 330 18.76 1.31 -11.00
N THR A 331 19.97 0.87 -11.39
CA THR A 331 20.59 1.32 -12.63
C THR A 331 19.77 0.90 -13.86
N PHE A 332 19.28 -0.34 -13.87
CA PHE A 332 18.51 -0.88 -15.00
C PHE A 332 17.16 -0.19 -15.16
N LEU A 333 16.47 0.03 -14.05
CA LEU A 333 15.16 0.69 -14.03
C LEU A 333 15.27 2.18 -14.38
N ALA A 334 16.26 2.88 -13.83
CA ALA A 334 16.51 4.28 -14.21
C ALA A 334 16.83 4.41 -15.71
N ARG A 335 17.64 3.48 -16.25
CA ARG A 335 17.93 3.42 -17.69
C ARG A 335 16.66 3.17 -18.51
N ALA A 336 15.82 2.23 -18.08
CA ALA A 336 14.55 1.94 -18.74
C ALA A 336 13.60 3.14 -18.76
N ILE A 337 13.57 3.95 -17.69
CA ILE A 337 12.76 5.17 -17.63
C ILE A 337 13.24 6.19 -18.68
N ILE A 338 14.55 6.48 -18.74
CA ILE A 338 15.05 7.47 -19.71
C ILE A 338 14.90 7.01 -21.16
N ASP A 339 14.94 5.71 -21.43
CA ASP A 339 14.69 5.17 -22.78
C ASP A 339 13.20 5.15 -23.14
N HIS A 340 12.30 5.15 -22.16
CA HIS A 340 10.84 5.11 -22.37
C HIS A 340 10.21 6.49 -22.60
N THR A 341 10.77 7.53 -21.98
CA THR A 341 10.19 8.88 -21.94
C THR A 341 10.33 9.77 -23.20
N PRO A 342 11.28 9.59 -24.14
CA PRO A 342 11.49 10.53 -25.25
C PRO A 342 10.26 10.86 -26.11
N PRO A 343 9.36 9.91 -26.44
CA PRO A 343 8.16 10.20 -27.22
C PRO A 343 7.24 11.24 -26.59
N ILE A 344 7.21 11.35 -25.25
CA ILE A 344 6.42 12.36 -24.53
C ILE A 344 6.90 13.78 -24.88
N PHE A 345 8.20 13.93 -25.12
CA PHE A 345 8.83 15.19 -25.50
C PHE A 345 8.88 15.41 -27.02
N GLY A 346 8.35 14.47 -27.82
CA GLY A 346 8.40 14.53 -29.29
C GLY A 346 9.75 14.18 -29.89
N PHE A 347 10.60 13.44 -29.15
CA PHE A 347 11.93 13.02 -29.61
C PHE A 347 12.03 11.49 -29.71
N SER A 348 13.00 11.02 -30.49
CA SER A 348 13.21 9.59 -30.75
C SER A 348 14.04 8.89 -29.66
N ASN A 349 14.90 9.65 -28.98
CA ASN A 349 15.83 9.14 -27.98
C ASN A 349 16.12 10.19 -26.89
N PHE A 350 16.66 9.74 -25.76
CA PHE A 350 16.90 10.62 -24.62
C PHE A 350 18.00 11.67 -24.86
N SER A 351 18.99 11.38 -25.70
CA SER A 351 20.03 12.34 -26.06
C SER A 351 19.47 13.54 -26.83
N GLU A 352 18.43 13.35 -27.66
CA GLU A 352 17.68 14.44 -28.28
C GLU A 352 16.92 15.26 -27.24
N VAL A 353 16.25 14.62 -26.27
CA VAL A 353 15.58 15.32 -25.15
C VAL A 353 16.59 16.21 -24.42
N ALA A 354 17.73 15.63 -24.02
CA ALA A 354 18.75 16.33 -23.24
C ALA A 354 19.37 17.52 -23.99
N ASN A 355 19.44 17.48 -25.32
CA ASN A 355 20.11 18.52 -26.10
C ASN A 355 19.16 19.55 -26.73
N ASN A 356 17.98 19.12 -27.15
CA ASN A 356 17.11 19.89 -28.04
C ASN A 356 15.79 20.33 -27.40
N TYR A 357 15.42 19.79 -26.24
CA TYR A 357 14.17 20.18 -25.59
C TYR A 357 14.22 21.65 -25.11
N SER A 358 13.40 22.50 -25.73
CA SER A 358 13.33 23.93 -25.46
C SER A 358 12.28 24.33 -24.43
N GLY A 359 11.44 23.40 -23.99
CA GLY A 359 10.37 23.67 -23.02
C GLY A 359 10.85 23.83 -21.57
N GLY A 360 12.09 23.43 -21.28
CA GLY A 360 12.70 23.49 -19.95
C GLY A 360 13.64 24.68 -19.74
N THR A 361 14.03 24.91 -18.49
CA THR A 361 15.03 25.94 -18.14
C THR A 361 16.45 25.52 -18.54
N ARG A 362 17.40 26.47 -18.55
CA ARG A 362 18.83 26.15 -18.74
C ARG A 362 19.34 25.12 -17.72
N SER A 363 18.79 25.13 -16.51
CA SER A 363 19.12 24.17 -15.46
C SER A 363 18.56 22.78 -15.78
N PHE A 364 17.32 22.68 -16.28
CA PHE A 364 16.73 21.42 -16.73
C PHE A 364 17.60 20.76 -17.81
N LYS A 365 18.01 21.53 -18.83
CA LYS A 365 18.89 21.03 -19.89
C LYS A 365 20.18 20.42 -19.33
N LYS A 366 20.85 21.10 -18.39
CA LYS A 366 22.06 20.59 -17.75
C LYS A 366 21.81 19.30 -16.96
N SER A 367 20.70 19.23 -16.22
CA SER A 367 20.33 18.02 -15.48
C SER A 367 20.05 16.84 -16.41
N MET A 368 19.35 17.06 -17.52
CA MET A 368 19.08 15.99 -18.50
C MET A 368 20.35 15.53 -19.22
N GLN A 369 21.28 16.44 -19.51
CA GLN A 369 22.60 16.08 -20.04
C GLN A 369 23.43 15.29 -19.02
N ASN A 370 23.36 15.61 -17.73
CA ASN A 370 24.00 14.80 -16.69
C ASN A 370 23.37 13.40 -16.63
N LEU A 371 22.04 13.34 -16.65
CA LEU A 371 21.31 12.08 -16.65
C LEU A 371 21.66 11.24 -17.89
N ASP A 372 21.63 11.78 -19.10
CA ASP A 372 21.98 11.02 -20.31
C ASP A 372 23.44 10.55 -20.28
N ASN A 373 24.41 11.40 -19.93
CA ASN A 373 25.82 11.01 -19.98
C ASN A 373 26.22 10.08 -18.83
N SER A 374 25.85 10.41 -17.59
CA SER A 374 26.33 9.69 -16.41
C SER A 374 25.57 8.39 -16.19
N LEU A 375 24.24 8.41 -16.18
CA LEU A 375 23.44 7.20 -15.96
C LEU A 375 23.64 6.19 -17.09
N ARG A 376 23.70 6.64 -18.35
CA ARG A 376 23.92 5.73 -19.49
C ARG A 376 25.25 5.00 -19.40
N ASN A 377 26.35 5.72 -19.15
CA ASN A 377 27.67 5.10 -19.04
C ASN A 377 27.75 4.11 -17.86
N ILE A 378 27.13 4.47 -16.72
CA ILE A 378 27.09 3.59 -15.55
C ILE A 378 26.21 2.36 -15.82
N ALA A 379 25.05 2.55 -16.46
CA ALA A 379 24.16 1.47 -16.87
C ALA A 379 24.83 0.52 -17.86
N ASP A 380 25.42 1.05 -18.93
CA ASP A 380 26.07 0.25 -19.96
C ASP A 380 27.23 -0.57 -19.37
N ASN A 381 28.03 0.03 -18.47
CA ASN A 381 29.06 -0.72 -17.77
C ASN A 381 28.47 -1.83 -16.89
N ASN A 382 27.36 -1.58 -16.19
CA ASN A 382 26.71 -2.57 -15.33
C ASN A 382 25.93 -3.65 -16.10
N ILE A 383 25.45 -3.36 -17.31
CA ILE A 383 24.65 -4.27 -18.15
C ILE A 383 25.55 -5.12 -19.06
N HIS A 384 26.62 -4.53 -19.61
CA HIS A 384 27.41 -5.13 -20.68
C HIS A 384 28.80 -5.62 -20.24
N SER A 385 29.25 -5.31 -19.02
CA SER A 385 30.53 -5.84 -18.55
C SER A 385 30.48 -7.36 -18.37
N GLN A 386 31.52 -8.02 -18.89
CA GLN A 386 31.74 -9.45 -18.64
C GLN A 386 32.40 -9.68 -17.29
N VAL A 387 32.17 -10.86 -16.71
CA VAL A 387 32.75 -11.28 -15.43
C VAL A 387 34.28 -11.18 -15.43
N ARG A 388 34.84 -10.55 -14.39
CA ARG A 388 36.27 -10.32 -14.18
C ARG A 388 36.77 -11.15 -12.99
N LYS A 389 38.11 -11.28 -12.88
CA LYS A 389 38.78 -11.98 -11.76
C LYS A 389 38.47 -11.38 -10.39
N LYS A 390 38.20 -10.07 -10.34
CA LYS A 390 37.79 -9.34 -9.14
C LYS A 390 36.75 -8.32 -9.55
N GLU A 391 35.55 -8.45 -8.97
CA GLU A 391 34.46 -7.53 -9.19
C GLU A 391 34.38 -6.48 -8.08
N VAL A 392 33.91 -5.30 -8.44
CA VAL A 392 33.53 -4.25 -7.49
C VAL A 392 32.08 -3.90 -7.81
N LEU A 393 31.20 -4.10 -6.84
CA LEU A 393 29.77 -3.81 -7.01
C LEU A 393 29.54 -2.30 -7.01
N PRO A 394 28.55 -1.80 -7.80
CA PRO A 394 28.19 -0.40 -7.75
C PRO A 394 27.66 -0.03 -6.36
N THR A 395 28.11 1.11 -5.85
CA THR A 395 27.57 1.69 -4.61
C THR A 395 26.29 2.45 -4.90
N THR A 396 25.47 2.68 -3.87
CA THR A 396 24.26 3.51 -3.99
C THR A 396 24.58 4.92 -4.49
N THR A 397 25.72 5.48 -4.06
CA THR A 397 26.20 6.80 -4.50
C THR A 397 26.48 6.85 -6.01
N GLN A 398 26.99 5.76 -6.59
CA GLN A 398 27.26 5.70 -8.03
C GLN A 398 26.00 5.63 -8.88
N VAL A 399 24.86 5.25 -8.29
CA VAL A 399 23.59 5.02 -9.01
C VAL A 399 22.47 5.96 -8.53
N ASP A 400 22.82 6.98 -7.73
CA ASP A 400 21.87 7.96 -7.23
C ASP A 400 21.66 9.07 -8.28
N PHE A 401 20.51 9.00 -8.93
CA PHE A 401 20.04 9.99 -9.91
C PHE A 401 18.67 10.55 -9.48
N THR A 402 18.37 10.52 -8.19
CA THR A 402 17.05 10.86 -7.65
C THR A 402 16.62 12.28 -8.00
N GLN A 403 17.56 13.24 -7.99
CA GLN A 403 17.29 14.65 -8.27
C GLN A 403 16.96 14.89 -9.75
N GLU A 404 17.80 14.38 -10.66
CA GLU A 404 17.58 14.50 -12.09
C GLU A 404 16.32 13.78 -12.54
N LEU A 405 16.03 12.61 -11.95
CA LEU A 405 14.85 11.85 -12.30
C LEU A 405 13.57 12.54 -11.82
N ASP A 406 13.54 13.14 -10.62
CA ASP A 406 12.37 13.92 -10.20
C ASP A 406 12.14 15.13 -11.13
N LEU A 407 13.21 15.82 -11.55
CA LEU A 407 13.10 16.91 -12.54
C LEU A 407 12.52 16.42 -13.86
N LEU A 408 12.97 15.28 -14.38
CA LEU A 408 12.43 14.68 -15.61
C LEU A 408 10.93 14.37 -15.46
N LEU A 409 10.56 13.68 -14.39
CA LEU A 409 9.17 13.29 -14.14
C LEU A 409 8.28 14.51 -13.90
N SER A 410 8.78 15.56 -13.25
CA SER A 410 8.05 16.81 -13.05
C SER A 410 7.71 17.51 -14.36
N GLU A 411 8.65 17.46 -15.31
CA GLU A 411 8.45 18.04 -16.62
C GLU A 411 7.47 17.21 -17.45
N ILE A 412 7.48 15.88 -17.31
CA ILE A 412 6.47 15.00 -17.91
C ILE A 412 5.08 15.33 -17.42
N VAL A 413 4.91 15.53 -16.10
CA VAL A 413 3.64 15.95 -15.51
C VAL A 413 3.20 17.28 -16.14
N ARG A 414 4.09 18.27 -16.20
CA ARG A 414 3.80 19.60 -16.78
C ARG A 414 3.41 19.56 -18.27
N ILE A 415 3.95 18.63 -19.06
CA ILE A 415 3.64 18.49 -20.49
C ILE A 415 2.27 17.85 -20.71
N LEU A 416 1.85 16.95 -19.81
CA LEU A 416 0.70 16.08 -20.02
C LEU A 416 -0.55 16.47 -19.21
N GLU A 417 -0.41 17.26 -18.14
CA GLU A 417 -1.50 18.03 -17.51
C GLU A 417 -1.96 19.19 -18.43
#